data_AF-A0A7S1GLQ4-F1
#
_entry.id   AF-A0A7S1GLQ4-F1
#
_cell.length_a   1.000
_cell.length_b   1.000
_cell.length_c   1.000
_cell.angle_alpha   90.00
_cell.angle_beta   90.00
_cell.angle_gamma   90.00
#
_symmetry.space_group_name_H-M   'P 1'
#
loop_
_entity.id
_entity.type
_entity.pdbx_description
1 polymer ?
#
loop_
_entity_poly.entity_id
_entity_poly.type
_entity_poly.pdbx_seq_one_letter_code
_entity_poly.pdbx_strand_id
1 'polypeptide(L)'
;RVYQAQDQPEAKGTMTKNKDGKKKHGKGKNGKGKGKNKGKNKKLAKREKLEELKGEGKEENEEKKGCKFTWSLLWHALAVSCLVINLVAVAIKRKIPVYAAAITASVTAVIVFIRQFQLRDQDAMRNVQNEIRKEVNRLMDENNILHDEIDKLTGSVNRLKETEAKLGAIAKQQGSNVAELCGLVKENGAIIEEMKKATKSETLQSLFDIVMYADVDQDFTIGAEEVPELILKLGADPRVEVDAKKLKKKVKAAGDSLPVLDLVDDLMTAGEEPSNHSIFWFPPKHKQKEARKAKHGHGHGHGHGHTH
;
A
#
# COMPACT_ATOMS: atom_id res chain seq x y z
N ARG A 1 69.91 3.19 1.92
CA ARG A 1 69.26 2.80 0.65
C ARG A 1 68.04 3.68 0.45
N VAL A 2 68.19 4.67 -0.43
CA VAL A 2 67.20 5.41 -1.23
C VAL A 2 65.77 5.51 -0.67
N TYR A 3 65.42 6.67 -0.11
CA TYR A 3 64.05 7.17 -0.07
C TYR A 3 63.74 7.82 -1.42
N GLN A 4 62.81 7.25 -2.19
CA GLN A 4 62.27 7.87 -3.39
C GLN A 4 61.28 8.95 -3.00
N ALA A 5 61.58 10.18 -3.41
CA ALA A 5 60.65 11.29 -3.45
C ALA A 5 59.63 11.04 -4.58
N GLN A 6 58.34 11.10 -4.27
CA GLN A 6 57.27 11.21 -5.26
C GLN A 6 56.86 12.68 -5.34
N ASP A 7 57.24 13.31 -6.45
CA ASP A 7 56.74 14.60 -6.91
C ASP A 7 55.21 14.54 -7.11
N GLN A 8 54.49 15.47 -6.49
CA GLN A 8 53.14 15.83 -6.92
C GLN A 8 53.20 17.17 -7.67
N PRO A 9 52.64 17.26 -8.89
CA PRO A 9 52.53 18.55 -9.57
C PRO A 9 51.37 19.38 -9.04
N GLU A 10 51.70 20.59 -8.58
CA GLU A 10 50.77 21.68 -8.38
C GLU A 10 50.12 22.08 -9.72
N ALA A 11 48.79 22.05 -9.79
CA ALA A 11 48.04 22.71 -10.86
C ALA A 11 46.96 23.62 -10.28
N LYS A 12 47.26 24.91 -10.40
CA LYS A 12 46.51 26.09 -9.98
C LYS A 12 45.12 26.14 -10.66
N GLY A 13 44.06 26.01 -9.88
CA GLY A 13 42.68 26.31 -10.28
C GLY A 13 42.28 27.72 -9.86
N THR A 14 42.05 28.58 -10.85
CA THR A 14 41.74 30.01 -10.71
C THR A 14 40.38 30.25 -10.04
N MET A 15 40.39 31.02 -8.94
CA MET A 15 39.19 31.61 -8.35
C MET A 15 38.61 32.67 -9.27
N THR A 16 37.50 32.38 -9.93
CA THR A 16 36.63 33.39 -10.54
C THR A 16 35.67 33.93 -9.47
N LYS A 17 35.97 35.15 -9.01
CA LYS A 17 35.05 36.00 -8.25
C LYS A 17 33.87 36.36 -9.16
N ASN A 18 32.68 35.85 -8.87
CA ASN A 18 31.45 36.45 -9.38
C ASN A 18 30.77 37.22 -8.25
N LYS A 19 31.07 38.53 -8.23
CA LYS A 19 30.20 39.55 -7.64
C LYS A 19 28.99 39.67 -8.55
N ASP A 20 27.80 39.62 -7.97
CA ASP A 20 26.55 40.30 -8.36
C ASP A 20 25.41 39.59 -7.60
N GLY A 21 24.81 40.15 -6.56
CA GLY A 21 24.34 41.52 -6.49
C GLY A 21 22.96 41.66 -7.15
N LYS A 22 21.96 40.89 -6.72
CA LYS A 22 20.56 41.27 -6.98
C LYS A 22 19.57 40.71 -5.95
N LYS A 23 19.38 41.50 -4.89
CA LYS A 23 18.12 41.57 -4.15
C LYS A 23 16.97 41.72 -5.15
N LYS A 24 16.10 40.72 -5.24
CA LYS A 24 14.73 40.90 -5.73
C LYS A 24 13.76 40.58 -4.61
N HIS A 25 13.16 41.63 -4.07
CA HIS A 25 11.91 41.55 -3.33
C HIS A 25 10.83 40.95 -4.24
N GLY A 26 10.48 39.70 -3.99
CA GLY A 26 9.26 39.08 -4.50
C GLY A 26 8.12 39.34 -3.52
N LYS A 27 7.41 40.47 -3.70
CA LYS A 27 6.07 40.69 -3.15
C LYS A 27 5.08 39.72 -3.81
N GLY A 28 4.18 39.16 -2.99
CA GLY A 28 2.89 38.61 -3.41
C GLY A 28 2.94 37.16 -3.90
N LYS A 29 1.96 36.31 -3.64
CA LYS A 29 0.56 36.55 -3.29
C LYS A 29 0.07 35.39 -2.44
N ASN A 30 -0.51 35.71 -1.30
CA ASN A 30 -1.40 34.83 -0.54
C ASN A 30 -2.67 34.61 -1.38
N GLY A 31 -2.66 33.58 -2.23
CA GLY A 31 -3.71 33.26 -3.20
C GLY A 31 -4.67 32.21 -2.68
N LYS A 32 -5.73 32.66 -2.01
CA LYS A 32 -7.08 32.05 -1.94
C LYS A 32 -7.20 30.60 -2.47
N GLY A 33 -6.97 29.63 -1.60
CA GLY A 33 -7.37 28.23 -1.77
C GLY A 33 -8.73 27.90 -1.14
N LYS A 34 -9.68 28.84 -1.10
CA LYS A 34 -11.05 28.60 -0.61
C LYS A 34 -12.03 28.84 -1.76
N GLY A 35 -12.41 27.80 -2.50
CA GLY A 35 -13.36 28.01 -3.58
C GLY A 35 -13.77 26.84 -4.48
N LYS A 36 -13.44 25.57 -4.17
CA LYS A 36 -13.83 24.45 -5.06
C LYS A 36 -14.73 23.37 -4.44
N ASN A 37 -15.22 23.56 -3.21
CA ASN A 37 -16.11 22.56 -2.59
C ASN A 37 -17.62 22.88 -2.67
N LYS A 38 -18.02 24.06 -3.17
CA LYS A 38 -19.46 24.40 -3.33
C LYS A 38 -20.12 23.83 -4.59
N GLY A 39 -19.34 23.29 -5.55
CA GLY A 39 -19.88 22.73 -6.80
C GLY A 39 -20.33 21.27 -6.70
N LYS A 40 -19.72 20.46 -5.82
CA LYS A 40 -20.03 19.03 -5.71
C LYS A 40 -21.37 18.77 -5.02
N ASN A 41 -21.72 19.53 -3.97
CA ASN A 41 -23.01 19.36 -3.30
C ASN A 41 -24.22 19.78 -4.16
N LYS A 42 -24.07 20.73 -5.08
CA LYS A 42 -25.15 21.09 -6.02
C LYS A 42 -25.44 20.01 -7.06
N LYS A 43 -24.45 19.19 -7.43
CA LYS A 43 -24.65 18.06 -8.38
C LYS A 43 -25.32 16.85 -7.71
N LEU A 44 -25.02 16.59 -6.42
CA LEU A 44 -25.67 15.52 -5.65
C LEU A 44 -27.14 15.83 -5.34
N ALA A 45 -27.45 17.05 -4.88
CA ALA A 45 -28.83 17.46 -4.61
C ALA A 45 -29.72 17.50 -5.88
N LYS A 46 -29.13 17.68 -7.07
CA LYS A 46 -29.85 17.62 -8.35
C LYS A 46 -30.08 16.18 -8.84
N ARG A 47 -29.29 15.21 -8.38
CA ARG A 47 -29.49 13.78 -8.68
C ARG A 47 -30.57 13.16 -7.79
N GLU A 48 -30.62 13.49 -6.50
CA GLU A 48 -31.71 13.04 -5.61
C GLU A 48 -33.09 13.54 -6.08
N LYS A 49 -33.22 14.82 -6.45
CA LYS A 49 -34.48 15.34 -7.02
C LYS A 49 -34.86 14.74 -8.38
N LEU A 50 -33.90 14.25 -9.15
CA LEU A 50 -34.19 13.60 -10.45
C LEU A 50 -34.60 12.13 -10.27
N GLU A 51 -34.18 11.50 -9.17
CA GLU A 51 -34.61 10.14 -8.81
C GLU A 51 -36.02 10.16 -8.19
N GLU A 52 -36.35 11.15 -7.34
CA GLU A 52 -37.73 11.34 -6.84
C GLU A 52 -38.73 11.54 -7.99
N LEU A 53 -38.40 12.39 -8.97
CA LEU A 53 -39.28 12.63 -10.13
C LEU A 53 -39.40 11.43 -11.09
N LYS A 54 -38.50 10.44 -11.01
CA LYS A 54 -38.62 9.19 -11.80
C LYS A 54 -39.40 8.09 -11.07
N GLY A 55 -39.56 8.20 -9.74
CA GLY A 55 -40.38 7.27 -8.95
C GLY A 55 -41.87 7.43 -9.18
N GLU A 56 -42.35 8.67 -9.40
CA GLU A 56 -43.79 8.96 -9.48
C GLU A 56 -44.41 8.75 -10.89
N GLY A 57 -43.61 8.43 -11.91
CA GLY A 57 -44.09 8.34 -13.30
C GLY A 57 -44.50 6.94 -13.79
N LYS A 58 -44.46 5.90 -12.95
CA LYS A 58 -44.66 4.51 -13.38
C LYS A 58 -46.01 3.89 -13.03
N GLU A 59 -46.81 4.50 -12.16
CA GLU A 59 -48.07 3.87 -11.72
C GLU A 59 -49.31 4.27 -12.54
N GLU A 60 -49.27 5.35 -13.34
CA GLU A 60 -50.46 5.78 -14.11
C GLU A 60 -50.65 5.11 -15.49
N ASN A 61 -49.80 4.15 -15.88
CA ASN A 61 -49.85 3.55 -17.23
C ASN A 61 -50.39 2.10 -17.28
N GLU A 62 -50.80 1.54 -16.15
CA GLU A 62 -51.42 0.20 -16.08
C GLU A 62 -52.95 0.25 -16.25
N GLU A 63 -53.61 1.34 -15.84
CA GLU A 63 -55.09 1.41 -15.84
C GLU A 63 -55.74 1.68 -17.21
N LYS A 64 -55.01 2.16 -18.21
CA LYS A 64 -55.57 2.46 -19.55
C LYS A 64 -55.52 1.30 -20.55
N LYS A 65 -55.00 0.12 -20.15
CA LYS A 65 -54.94 -1.05 -21.04
C LYS A 65 -56.27 -1.81 -21.13
N GLY A 66 -57.13 -1.74 -20.11
CA GLY A 66 -58.42 -2.43 -20.07
C GLY A 66 -59.48 -1.86 -21.02
N CYS A 67 -59.53 -0.54 -21.22
CA CYS A 67 -60.60 0.09 -21.99
C CYS A 67 -60.39 0.07 -23.52
N LYS A 68 -59.15 -0.11 -24.00
CA LYS A 68 -58.86 -0.19 -25.44
C LYS A 68 -59.22 -1.55 -26.04
N PHE A 69 -59.15 -2.60 -25.24
CA PHE A 69 -59.41 -3.97 -25.70
C PHE A 69 -60.90 -4.20 -25.97
N THR A 70 -61.79 -3.67 -25.13
CA THR A 70 -63.25 -3.82 -25.31
C THR A 70 -63.78 -3.05 -26.51
N TRP A 71 -63.22 -1.88 -26.81
CA TRP A 71 -63.62 -1.09 -27.99
C TRP A 71 -63.14 -1.72 -29.31
N SER A 72 -61.91 -2.25 -29.35
CA SER A 72 -61.39 -2.99 -30.52
C SER A 72 -62.24 -4.22 -30.83
N LEU A 73 -62.65 -4.99 -29.81
CA LEU A 73 -63.47 -6.18 -30.00
C LEU A 73 -64.85 -5.84 -30.58
N LEU A 74 -65.45 -4.72 -30.14
CA LEU A 74 -66.75 -4.26 -30.63
C LEU A 74 -66.70 -3.84 -32.10
N TRP A 75 -65.64 -3.14 -32.53
CA TRP A 75 -65.44 -2.81 -33.95
C TRP A 75 -65.20 -4.05 -34.82
N HIS A 76 -64.47 -5.05 -34.33
CA HIS A 76 -64.29 -6.32 -35.04
C HIS A 76 -65.60 -7.11 -35.14
N ALA A 77 -66.39 -7.18 -34.06
CA ALA A 77 -67.70 -7.82 -34.08
C ALA A 77 -68.66 -7.13 -35.06
N LEU A 78 -68.67 -5.79 -35.08
CA LEU A 78 -69.46 -5.02 -36.03
C LEU A 78 -69.02 -5.28 -37.49
N ALA A 79 -67.71 -5.29 -37.75
CA ALA A 79 -67.18 -5.57 -39.09
C ALA A 79 -67.53 -6.98 -39.58
N VAL A 80 -67.41 -7.99 -38.72
CA VAL A 80 -67.80 -9.38 -39.04
C VAL A 80 -69.30 -9.47 -39.27
N SER A 81 -70.11 -8.77 -38.46
CA SER A 81 -71.57 -8.76 -38.64
C SER A 81 -71.98 -8.16 -39.99
N CYS A 82 -71.33 -7.08 -40.43
CA CYS A 82 -71.58 -6.48 -41.74
C CYS A 82 -71.20 -7.41 -42.89
N LEU A 83 -70.10 -8.18 -42.76
CA LEU A 83 -69.72 -9.18 -43.76
C LEU A 83 -70.76 -10.29 -43.86
N VAL A 84 -71.24 -10.81 -42.73
CA VAL A 84 -72.27 -11.86 -42.69
C VAL A 84 -73.58 -11.35 -43.29
N ILE A 85 -74.01 -10.14 -42.94
CA ILE A 85 -75.23 -9.52 -43.48
C ILE A 85 -75.13 -9.34 -45.01
N ASN A 86 -73.98 -8.91 -45.52
CA ASN A 86 -73.76 -8.79 -46.97
C ASN A 86 -73.80 -10.16 -47.67
N LEU A 87 -73.23 -11.20 -47.07
CA LEU A 87 -73.25 -12.57 -47.62
C LEU A 87 -74.68 -13.13 -47.68
N VAL A 88 -75.48 -12.91 -46.63
CA VAL A 88 -76.90 -13.28 -46.59
C VAL A 88 -77.71 -12.47 -47.60
N ALA A 89 -77.42 -11.18 -47.77
CA ALA A 89 -78.11 -10.33 -48.75
C ALA A 89 -77.85 -10.79 -50.20
N VAL A 90 -76.63 -11.25 -50.52
CA VAL A 90 -76.28 -11.84 -51.82
C VAL A 90 -77.07 -13.14 -52.07
N ALA A 91 -77.27 -13.97 -51.04
CA ALA A 91 -78.00 -15.22 -51.17
C ALA A 91 -79.50 -15.01 -51.46
N ILE A 92 -80.09 -13.95 -50.90
CA ILE A 92 -81.54 -13.70 -50.99
C ILE A 92 -81.89 -12.85 -52.22
N LYS A 93 -81.06 -11.87 -52.61
CA LYS A 93 -81.36 -10.96 -53.74
C LYS A 93 -80.28 -11.00 -54.81
N ARG A 94 -80.59 -11.66 -55.95
CA ARG A 94 -79.73 -11.72 -57.16
C ARG A 94 -79.75 -10.40 -57.96
N LYS A 95 -79.42 -9.27 -57.32
CA LYS A 95 -79.30 -7.97 -57.99
C LYS A 95 -77.83 -7.61 -58.17
N ILE A 96 -77.46 -7.24 -59.40
CA ILE A 96 -76.11 -6.84 -59.84
C ILE A 96 -75.38 -5.87 -58.89
N PRO A 97 -75.99 -4.80 -58.31
CA PRO A 97 -75.26 -3.85 -57.47
C PRO A 97 -74.66 -4.45 -56.18
N VAL A 98 -75.22 -5.55 -55.66
CA VAL A 98 -74.72 -6.18 -54.42
C VAL A 98 -73.36 -6.84 -54.65
N TYR A 99 -73.15 -7.44 -55.83
CA TYR A 99 -71.87 -8.03 -56.20
C TYR A 99 -70.77 -6.98 -56.34
N ALA A 100 -71.08 -5.79 -56.89
CA ALA A 100 -70.13 -4.69 -57.02
C ALA A 100 -69.67 -4.16 -55.65
N ALA A 101 -70.60 -4.03 -54.70
CA ALA A 101 -70.27 -3.62 -53.32
C ALA A 101 -69.41 -4.66 -52.59
N ALA A 102 -69.67 -5.96 -52.78
CA ALA A 102 -68.89 -7.02 -52.15
C ALA A 102 -67.44 -7.08 -52.66
N ILE A 103 -67.24 -6.91 -53.97
CA ILE A 103 -65.90 -6.92 -54.59
C ILE A 103 -65.09 -5.71 -54.11
N THR A 104 -65.67 -4.51 -54.14
CA THR A 104 -65.00 -3.28 -53.69
C THR A 104 -64.64 -3.34 -52.20
N ALA A 105 -65.55 -3.82 -51.35
CA ALA A 105 -65.28 -4.03 -49.93
C ALA A 105 -64.09 -5.00 -49.71
N SER A 106 -64.08 -6.12 -50.45
CA SER A 106 -63.01 -7.13 -50.36
C SER A 106 -61.63 -6.56 -50.71
N VAL A 107 -61.54 -5.75 -51.77
CA VAL A 107 -60.29 -5.10 -52.18
C VAL A 107 -59.83 -4.06 -51.14
N THR A 108 -60.76 -3.24 -50.64
CA THR A 108 -60.42 -2.22 -49.62
C THR A 108 -59.92 -2.86 -48.31
N ALA A 109 -60.48 -3.99 -47.90
CA ALA A 109 -60.05 -4.72 -46.71
C ALA A 109 -58.57 -5.17 -46.81
N VAL A 110 -58.16 -5.69 -47.97
CA VAL A 110 -56.77 -6.10 -48.21
C VAL A 110 -55.82 -4.90 -48.18
N ILE A 111 -56.21 -3.78 -48.80
CA ILE A 111 -55.39 -2.55 -48.81
C ILE A 111 -55.21 -1.99 -47.40
N VAL A 112 -56.28 -1.94 -46.61
CA VAL A 112 -56.21 -1.45 -45.22
C VAL A 112 -55.32 -2.34 -44.36
N PHE A 113 -55.41 -3.67 -44.53
CA PHE A 113 -54.55 -4.62 -43.83
C PHE A 113 -53.06 -4.36 -44.12
N ILE A 114 -52.68 -4.17 -45.38
CA ILE A 114 -51.30 -3.87 -45.77
C ILE A 114 -50.83 -2.53 -45.17
N ARG A 115 -51.67 -1.48 -45.22
CA ARG A 115 -51.34 -0.17 -44.64
C ARG A 115 -51.20 -0.21 -43.12
N GLN A 116 -52.04 -0.98 -42.45
CA GLN A 116 -51.96 -1.15 -41.00
C GLN A 116 -50.66 -1.84 -40.59
N PHE A 117 -50.16 -2.78 -41.41
CA PHE A 117 -48.87 -3.41 -41.19
C PHE A 117 -47.71 -2.41 -41.33
N GLN A 118 -47.76 -1.53 -42.34
CA GLN A 118 -46.75 -0.47 -42.53
C GLN A 118 -46.73 0.55 -41.38
N LEU A 119 -47.91 0.92 -40.85
CA LEU A 119 -48.00 1.82 -39.70
C LEU A 119 -47.45 1.18 -38.42
N ARG A 120 -47.68 -0.12 -38.23
CA ARG A 120 -47.10 -0.87 -37.09
C ARG A 120 -45.57 -0.85 -37.12
N ASP A 121 -44.98 -0.87 -38.31
CA ASP A 121 -43.53 -0.84 -38.48
C ASP A 121 -42.93 0.56 -38.19
N GLN A 122 -43.69 1.64 -38.40
CA GLN A 122 -43.24 3.00 -38.06
C GLN A 122 -43.08 3.21 -36.55
N ASP A 123 -43.96 2.62 -35.74
CA ASP A 123 -43.81 2.66 -34.28
C ASP A 123 -42.60 1.84 -33.81
N ALA A 124 -42.33 0.71 -34.48
CA ALA A 124 -41.10 -0.06 -34.25
C ALA A 124 -39.85 0.77 -34.59
N MET A 125 -39.84 1.48 -35.73
CA MET A 125 -38.73 2.37 -36.08
C MET A 125 -38.55 3.54 -35.11
N ARG A 126 -39.63 4.14 -34.61
CA ARG A 126 -39.55 5.19 -33.58
C ARG A 126 -38.94 4.67 -32.29
N ASN A 127 -39.30 3.46 -31.88
CA ASN A 127 -38.69 2.81 -30.73
C ASN A 127 -37.20 2.55 -30.95
N VAL A 128 -36.82 2.01 -32.11
CA VAL A 128 -35.40 1.81 -32.48
C VAL A 128 -34.65 3.14 -32.50
N GLN A 129 -35.21 4.21 -33.06
CA GLN A 129 -34.58 5.53 -33.08
C GLN A 129 -34.40 6.09 -31.67
N ASN A 130 -35.37 5.89 -30.78
CA ASN A 130 -35.26 6.31 -29.39
C ASN A 130 -34.20 5.50 -28.64
N GLU A 131 -34.09 4.19 -28.89
CA GLU A 131 -33.01 3.36 -28.34
C GLU A 131 -31.64 3.78 -28.87
N ILE A 132 -31.50 4.07 -30.17
CA ILE A 132 -30.26 4.62 -30.73
C ILE A 132 -29.91 5.95 -30.08
N ARG A 133 -30.88 6.85 -29.87
CA ARG A 133 -30.62 8.14 -29.19
C ARG A 133 -30.16 7.93 -27.74
N LYS A 134 -30.76 6.98 -27.02
CA LYS A 134 -30.31 6.62 -25.66
C LYS A 134 -28.89 6.09 -25.68
N GLU A 135 -28.57 5.21 -26.63
CA GLU A 135 -27.25 4.60 -26.74
C GLU A 135 -26.17 5.63 -27.13
N VAL A 136 -26.48 6.54 -28.06
CA VAL A 136 -25.59 7.65 -28.42
C VAL A 136 -25.35 8.57 -27.22
N ASN A 137 -26.40 8.90 -26.45
CA ASN A 137 -26.23 9.71 -25.24
C ASN A 137 -25.40 8.99 -24.18
N ARG A 138 -25.60 7.68 -24.01
CA ARG A 138 -24.80 6.83 -23.12
C ARG A 138 -23.32 6.83 -23.52
N LEU A 139 -23.04 6.61 -24.80
CA LEU A 139 -21.68 6.63 -25.34
C LEU A 139 -21.04 8.02 -25.22
N MET A 140 -21.81 9.09 -25.41
CA MET A 140 -21.33 10.45 -25.20
C MET A 140 -20.99 10.71 -23.73
N ASP A 141 -21.81 10.24 -22.80
CA ASP A 141 -21.52 10.32 -21.36
C ASP A 141 -20.28 9.50 -20.98
N GLU A 142 -20.14 8.29 -21.50
CA GLU A 142 -18.95 7.44 -21.31
C GLU A 142 -17.68 8.11 -21.87
N ASN A 143 -17.77 8.70 -23.07
CA ASN A 143 -16.66 9.43 -23.68
C ASN A 143 -16.25 10.66 -22.86
N ASN A 144 -17.23 11.41 -22.33
CA ASN A 144 -16.95 12.53 -21.43
C ASN A 144 -16.26 12.07 -20.14
N ILE A 145 -16.66 10.92 -19.57
CA ILE A 145 -16.00 10.34 -18.40
C ILE A 145 -14.56 9.95 -18.71
N LEU A 146 -14.32 9.31 -19.86
CA LEU A 146 -12.97 8.94 -20.29
C LEU A 146 -12.08 10.17 -20.50
N HIS A 147 -12.61 11.24 -21.11
CA HIS A 147 -11.88 12.50 -21.24
C HIS A 147 -11.54 13.13 -19.87
N ASP A 148 -12.49 13.14 -18.93
CA ASP A 148 -12.26 13.60 -17.56
C ASP A 148 -11.18 12.74 -16.85
N GLU A 149 -11.10 11.44 -17.14
CA GLU A 149 -10.06 10.56 -16.61
C GLU A 149 -8.69 10.81 -17.25
N ILE A 150 -8.63 11.00 -18.56
CA ILE A 150 -7.40 11.39 -19.28
C ILE A 150 -6.85 12.71 -18.73
N ASP A 151 -7.70 13.69 -18.46
CA ASP A 151 -7.30 14.97 -17.86
C ASP A 151 -6.75 14.80 -16.44
N LYS A 152 -7.36 13.92 -15.62
CA LYS A 152 -6.85 13.59 -14.27
C LYS A 152 -5.51 12.87 -14.34
N LEU A 153 -5.36 11.92 -15.25
CA LEU A 153 -4.09 11.20 -15.47
C LEU A 153 -3.01 12.18 -15.93
N THR A 154 -3.33 13.07 -16.87
CA THR A 154 -2.41 14.10 -17.37
C THR A 154 -1.99 15.05 -16.24
N GLY A 155 -2.93 15.47 -15.39
CA GLY A 155 -2.62 16.23 -14.18
C GLY A 155 -1.70 15.48 -13.21
N SER A 156 -1.90 14.17 -13.06
CA SER A 156 -1.07 13.32 -12.18
C SER A 156 0.33 13.13 -12.75
N VAL A 157 0.46 12.88 -14.06
CA VAL A 157 1.75 12.81 -14.76
C VAL A 157 2.51 14.13 -14.65
N ASN A 158 1.84 15.27 -14.81
CA ASN A 158 2.47 16.58 -14.67
C ASN A 158 2.98 16.82 -13.23
N ARG A 159 2.23 16.39 -12.21
CA ARG A 159 2.71 16.43 -10.81
C ARG A 159 3.90 15.51 -10.59
N LEU A 160 3.88 14.31 -11.17
CA LEU A 160 5.00 13.37 -11.09
C LEU A 160 6.26 13.94 -11.76
N LYS A 161 6.14 14.54 -12.95
CA LYS A 161 7.23 15.26 -13.61
C LYS A 161 7.76 16.41 -12.76
N GLU A 162 6.89 17.18 -12.10
CA GLU A 162 7.32 18.24 -11.18
C GLU A 162 8.06 17.68 -9.95
N THR A 163 7.58 16.57 -9.37
CA THR A 163 8.27 15.90 -8.26
C THR A 163 9.59 15.28 -8.69
N GLU A 164 9.67 14.70 -9.89
CA GLU A 164 10.89 14.18 -10.48
C GLU A 164 11.90 15.30 -10.72
N ALA A 165 11.47 16.44 -11.25
CA ALA A 165 12.34 17.61 -11.40
C ALA A 165 12.86 18.13 -10.05
N LYS A 166 12.02 18.15 -9.01
CA LYS A 166 12.41 18.50 -7.63
C LYS A 166 13.37 17.48 -7.04
N LEU A 167 13.10 16.19 -7.20
CA LEU A 167 13.98 15.11 -6.74
C LEU A 167 15.31 15.10 -7.51
N GLY A 168 15.31 15.42 -8.80
CA GLY A 168 16.52 15.59 -9.60
C GLY A 168 17.34 16.80 -9.15
N ALA A 169 16.69 17.91 -8.76
CA ALA A 169 17.37 19.05 -8.16
C ALA A 169 17.95 18.73 -6.79
N ILE A 170 17.19 18.01 -5.94
CA ILE A 170 17.65 17.51 -4.64
C ILE A 170 18.78 16.51 -4.83
N ALA A 171 18.69 15.56 -5.76
CA ALA A 171 19.73 14.58 -6.04
C ALA A 171 20.99 15.23 -6.63
N LYS A 172 20.86 16.30 -7.42
CA LYS A 172 22.03 17.09 -7.86
C LYS A 172 22.66 17.86 -6.70
N GLN A 173 21.86 18.37 -5.77
CA GLN A 173 22.34 19.04 -4.56
C GLN A 173 22.95 18.03 -3.56
N GLN A 174 22.37 16.84 -3.45
CA GLN A 174 22.76 15.74 -2.58
C GLN A 174 23.76 14.79 -3.22
N GLY A 175 24.11 14.91 -4.50
CA GLY A 175 25.19 14.12 -5.11
C GLY A 175 26.54 14.36 -4.40
N SER A 176 26.70 15.54 -3.78
CA SER A 176 27.78 15.83 -2.82
C SER A 176 27.55 15.15 -1.45
N ASN A 177 26.30 15.09 -0.98
CA ASN A 177 25.89 14.56 0.32
C ASN A 177 25.79 13.01 0.36
N VAL A 178 25.60 12.31 -0.77
CA VAL A 178 25.62 10.84 -0.81
C VAL A 178 27.05 10.31 -0.61
N ALA A 179 28.04 11.01 -1.17
CA ALA A 179 29.45 10.69 -0.92
C ALA A 179 29.82 10.94 0.55
N GLU A 180 29.36 12.05 1.13
CA GLU A 180 29.52 12.37 2.55
C GLU A 180 28.81 11.36 3.45
N LEU A 181 27.58 10.98 3.13
CA LEU A 181 26.82 9.96 3.85
C LEU A 181 27.50 8.59 3.79
N CYS A 182 28.01 8.18 2.62
CA CYS A 182 28.82 6.96 2.50
C CYS A 182 30.10 7.06 3.34
N GLY A 183 30.71 8.24 3.46
CA GLY A 183 31.82 8.51 4.37
C GLY A 183 31.42 8.31 5.83
N LEU A 184 30.33 8.95 6.27
CA LEU A 184 29.81 8.85 7.64
C LEU A 184 29.41 7.43 8.01
N VAL A 185 28.84 6.65 7.10
CA VAL A 185 28.51 5.23 7.36
C VAL A 185 29.79 4.39 7.54
N LYS A 186 30.84 4.65 6.76
CA LYS A 186 32.15 3.98 6.93
C LYS A 186 32.80 4.35 8.26
N GLU A 187 32.75 5.64 8.62
CA GLU A 187 33.28 6.14 9.89
C GLU A 187 32.51 5.55 11.08
N ASN A 188 31.18 5.54 11.03
CA ASN A 188 30.36 4.88 12.04
C ASN A 188 30.65 3.38 12.14
N GLY A 189 30.91 2.72 11.01
CA GLY A 189 31.36 1.33 10.98
C GLY A 189 32.68 1.13 11.72
N ALA A 190 33.66 2.01 11.50
CA ALA A 190 34.96 1.98 12.20
C ALA A 190 34.80 2.23 13.71
N ILE A 191 33.99 3.21 14.11
CA ILE A 191 33.70 3.51 15.52
C ILE A 191 33.04 2.30 16.20
N ILE A 192 32.10 1.61 15.53
CA ILE A 192 31.48 0.41 16.10
C ILE A 192 32.51 -0.71 16.31
N GLU A 193 33.45 -0.90 15.39
CA GLU A 193 34.53 -1.88 15.55
C GLU A 193 35.49 -1.51 16.70
N GLU A 194 35.81 -0.23 16.86
CA GLU A 194 36.59 0.25 18.01
C GLU A 194 35.84 0.05 19.34
N MET A 195 34.54 0.35 19.38
CA MET A 195 33.70 0.09 20.55
C MET A 195 33.62 -1.41 20.88
N LYS A 196 33.55 -2.28 19.86
CA LYS A 196 33.60 -3.73 20.05
C LYS A 196 34.93 -4.16 20.65
N LYS A 197 36.06 -3.64 20.14
CA LYS A 197 37.40 -3.91 20.70
C LYS A 197 37.50 -3.44 22.14
N ALA A 198 37.08 -2.22 22.44
CA ALA A 198 37.08 -1.67 23.80
C ALA A 198 36.23 -2.52 24.76
N THR A 199 35.02 -2.92 24.32
CA THR A 199 34.14 -3.80 25.12
C THR A 199 34.79 -5.17 25.35
N LYS A 200 35.44 -5.74 24.34
CA LYS A 200 36.17 -7.01 24.46
C LYS A 200 37.33 -6.87 25.47
N SER A 201 38.14 -5.83 25.36
CA SER A 201 39.22 -5.56 26.31
C SER A 201 38.71 -5.39 27.74
N GLU A 202 37.60 -4.66 27.93
CA GLU A 202 36.97 -4.50 29.25
C GLU A 202 36.48 -5.85 29.81
N THR A 203 35.84 -6.69 28.98
CA THR A 203 35.43 -8.03 29.41
C THR A 203 36.62 -8.94 29.73
N LEU A 204 37.69 -8.88 28.93
CA LEU A 204 38.90 -9.65 29.18
C LEU A 204 39.56 -9.24 30.50
N GLN A 205 39.64 -7.94 30.77
CA GLN A 205 40.17 -7.42 32.02
C GLN A 205 39.32 -7.86 33.22
N SER A 206 38.00 -7.70 33.13
CA SER A 206 37.08 -8.14 34.19
C SER A 206 37.18 -9.65 34.46
N LEU A 207 37.38 -10.45 33.41
CA LEU A 207 37.56 -11.89 33.55
C LEU A 207 38.92 -12.24 34.13
N PHE A 208 39.99 -11.56 33.71
CA PHE A 208 41.31 -11.71 34.29
C PHE A 208 41.29 -11.41 35.79
N ASP A 209 40.64 -10.31 36.20
CA ASP A 209 40.45 -9.96 37.61
C ASP A 209 39.71 -11.07 38.36
N ILE A 210 38.61 -11.60 37.81
CA ILE A 210 37.85 -12.71 38.42
C ILE A 210 38.74 -13.95 38.60
N VAL A 211 39.57 -14.28 37.62
CA VAL A 211 40.47 -15.44 37.68
C VAL A 211 41.55 -15.21 38.73
N MET A 212 42.18 -14.02 38.75
CA MET A 212 43.16 -13.65 39.78
C MET A 212 42.58 -13.63 41.20
N TYR A 213 41.28 -13.30 41.35
CA TYR A 213 40.59 -13.37 42.64
C TYR A 213 40.17 -14.78 43.04
N ALA A 214 40.12 -15.72 42.10
CA ALA A 214 39.80 -17.12 42.38
C ALA A 214 41.04 -17.93 42.75
N ASP A 215 42.20 -17.54 42.22
CA ASP A 215 43.53 -18.03 42.60
C ASP A 215 43.87 -17.54 44.02
N VAL A 216 43.74 -18.44 45.00
CA VAL A 216 43.90 -18.13 46.43
C VAL A 216 45.38 -18.08 46.80
N ASP A 217 46.21 -18.90 46.17
CA ASP A 217 47.64 -19.05 46.48
C ASP A 217 48.58 -18.25 45.57
N GLN A 218 48.03 -17.61 44.53
CA GLN A 218 48.70 -16.73 43.57
C GLN A 218 49.76 -17.45 42.73
N ASP A 219 49.54 -18.73 42.45
CA ASP A 219 50.47 -19.53 41.65
C ASP A 219 50.20 -19.47 40.13
N PHE A 220 49.19 -18.69 39.70
CA PHE A 220 48.72 -18.54 38.32
C PHE A 220 48.22 -19.85 37.70
N THR A 221 47.83 -20.82 38.53
CA THR A 221 47.15 -22.04 38.13
C THR A 221 45.86 -22.18 38.90
N ILE A 222 44.83 -22.74 38.26
CA ILE A 222 43.53 -22.94 38.90
C ILE A 222 43.41 -24.40 39.30
N GLY A 223 43.43 -24.64 40.62
CA GLY A 223 43.28 -25.94 41.25
C GLY A 223 41.84 -26.46 41.19
N ALA A 224 41.65 -27.78 41.32
CA ALA A 224 40.32 -28.40 41.28
C ALA A 224 39.36 -27.87 42.37
N GLU A 225 39.89 -27.43 43.50
CA GLU A 225 39.21 -26.83 44.64
C GLU A 225 38.76 -25.39 44.41
N GLU A 226 39.42 -24.65 43.51
CA GLU A 226 39.12 -23.24 43.19
C GLU A 226 38.08 -23.11 42.07
N VAL A 227 37.97 -24.13 41.22
CA VAL A 227 37.01 -24.19 40.10
C VAL A 227 35.57 -23.86 40.51
N PRO A 228 35.01 -24.38 41.63
CA PRO A 228 33.65 -24.03 42.05
C PRO A 228 33.47 -22.53 42.35
N GLU A 229 34.46 -21.91 42.99
CA GLU A 229 34.42 -20.47 43.29
C GLU A 229 34.56 -19.64 42.01
N LEU A 230 35.46 -20.05 41.11
CA LEU A 230 35.63 -19.44 39.80
C LEU A 230 34.32 -19.49 38.99
N ILE A 231 33.64 -20.65 38.94
CA ILE A 231 32.35 -20.80 38.25
C ILE A 231 31.29 -19.86 38.85
N LEU A 232 31.25 -19.73 40.17
CA LEU A 232 30.29 -18.85 40.85
C LEU A 232 30.53 -17.38 40.52
N LYS A 233 31.79 -16.92 40.60
CA LYS A 233 32.17 -15.54 40.28
C LYS A 233 31.95 -15.22 38.81
N LEU A 234 32.30 -16.14 37.91
CA LEU A 234 32.06 -15.97 36.48
C LEU A 234 30.56 -15.94 36.15
N GLY A 235 29.76 -16.78 36.80
CA GLY A 235 28.30 -16.78 36.63
C GLY A 235 27.61 -15.51 37.15
N ALA A 236 28.29 -14.71 37.97
CA ALA A 236 27.78 -13.43 38.42
C ALA A 236 27.85 -12.35 37.32
N ASP A 237 28.83 -12.43 36.41
CA ASP A 237 28.97 -11.49 35.29
C ASP A 237 27.99 -11.85 34.14
N PRO A 238 26.99 -11.00 33.85
CA PRO A 238 26.03 -11.28 32.78
C PRO A 238 26.62 -11.22 31.35
N ARG A 239 27.88 -10.79 31.20
CA ARG A 239 28.53 -10.64 29.89
C ARG A 239 29.10 -11.94 29.36
N VAL A 240 29.28 -12.96 30.21
CA VAL A 240 30.03 -14.17 29.90
C VAL A 240 29.25 -15.37 30.41
N GLU A 241 28.95 -16.33 29.54
CA GLU A 241 28.37 -17.60 29.93
C GLU A 241 29.48 -18.66 29.97
N VAL A 242 29.49 -19.47 31.03
CA VAL A 242 30.53 -20.47 31.28
C VAL A 242 29.92 -21.86 31.35
N ASP A 243 30.45 -22.77 30.56
CA ASP A 243 30.11 -24.18 30.69
C ASP A 243 30.94 -24.81 31.82
N ALA A 244 30.33 -24.84 33.01
CA ALA A 244 30.90 -25.43 34.20
C ALA A 244 31.40 -26.88 34.00
N LYS A 245 30.77 -27.67 33.12
CA LYS A 245 31.17 -29.06 32.88
C LYS A 245 32.43 -29.11 32.02
N LYS A 246 32.52 -28.27 30.98
CA LYS A 246 33.71 -28.19 30.13
C LYS A 246 34.90 -27.64 30.90
N LEU A 247 34.69 -26.62 31.73
CA LEU A 247 35.76 -26.07 32.58
C LEU A 247 36.33 -27.15 33.51
N LYS A 248 35.47 -27.85 34.25
CA LYS A 248 35.89 -28.98 35.12
C LYS A 248 36.61 -30.09 34.34
N LYS A 249 36.17 -30.38 33.12
CA LYS A 249 36.82 -31.37 32.26
C LYS A 249 38.22 -30.91 31.81
N LYS A 250 38.39 -29.62 31.48
CA LYS A 250 39.68 -29.06 31.06
C LYS A 250 40.68 -29.06 32.22
N VAL A 251 40.25 -28.72 33.43
CA VAL A 251 41.12 -28.79 34.65
C VAL A 251 41.55 -30.22 34.94
N LYS A 252 40.63 -31.19 34.90
CA LYS A 252 40.98 -32.61 35.06
C LYS A 252 41.93 -33.13 33.97
N ALA A 253 41.79 -32.65 32.75
CA ALA A 253 42.67 -33.03 31.64
C ALA A 253 44.09 -32.46 31.77
N ALA A 254 44.23 -31.32 32.46
CA ALA A 254 45.50 -30.64 32.69
C ALA A 254 46.29 -31.18 33.91
N GLY A 255 45.76 -32.21 34.61
CA GLY A 255 46.42 -32.78 35.78
C GLY A 255 46.09 -32.06 37.09
N ASP A 256 44.83 -31.64 37.25
CA ASP A 256 44.26 -30.94 38.42
C ASP A 256 44.70 -29.48 38.60
N SER A 257 45.65 -28.99 37.81
CA SER A 257 46.04 -27.56 37.72
C SER A 257 45.90 -27.06 36.28
N LEU A 258 45.13 -25.99 36.05
CA LEU A 258 45.03 -25.35 34.73
C LEU A 258 45.74 -23.98 34.73
N PRO A 259 46.74 -23.75 33.86
CA PRO A 259 47.37 -22.44 33.77
C PRO A 259 46.36 -21.36 33.39
N VAL A 260 46.37 -20.23 34.09
CA VAL A 260 45.44 -19.11 33.84
C VAL A 260 45.56 -18.59 32.39
N LEU A 261 46.77 -18.60 31.82
CA LEU A 261 47.00 -18.16 30.44
C LEU A 261 46.23 -18.99 29.41
N ASP A 262 46.08 -20.30 29.61
CA ASP A 262 45.31 -21.18 28.72
C ASP A 262 43.81 -20.91 28.80
N LEU A 263 43.35 -20.35 29.91
CA LEU A 263 41.97 -19.91 30.09
C LEU A 263 41.72 -18.57 29.39
N VAL A 264 42.69 -17.66 29.46
CA VAL A 264 42.67 -16.37 28.76
C VAL A 264 42.76 -16.53 27.25
N ASP A 265 43.56 -17.49 26.75
CA ASP A 265 43.66 -17.76 25.31
C ASP A 265 42.36 -18.34 24.73
N ASP A 266 41.73 -19.30 25.43
CA ASP A 266 40.39 -19.81 25.10
C ASP A 266 39.35 -18.70 25.05
N LEU A 267 39.51 -17.68 25.90
CA LEU A 267 38.61 -16.55 26.00
C LEU A 267 38.85 -15.52 24.89
N MET A 268 40.11 -15.28 24.49
CA MET A 268 40.45 -14.42 23.35
C MET A 268 40.00 -15.03 22.02
N THR A 269 40.01 -16.36 21.93
CA THR A 269 39.56 -17.11 20.76
C THR A 269 38.06 -17.42 20.77
N ALA A 270 37.35 -17.11 21.86
CA ALA A 270 35.92 -17.32 21.98
C ALA A 270 35.14 -16.49 20.95
N GLY A 271 34.37 -17.19 20.12
CA GLY A 271 33.47 -16.60 19.12
C GLY A 271 32.15 -16.10 19.72
N GLU A 272 31.30 -15.53 18.87
CA GLU A 272 29.91 -15.17 19.24
C GLU A 272 29.01 -16.40 19.37
N GLU A 273 29.42 -17.54 18.80
CA GLU A 273 28.66 -18.79 18.83
C GLU A 273 29.34 -19.83 19.74
N PRO A 274 28.54 -20.64 20.47
CA PRO A 274 29.05 -21.70 21.31
C PRO A 274 29.68 -22.79 20.43
N SER A 275 31.00 -22.78 20.32
CA SER A 275 31.72 -23.87 19.66
C SER A 275 31.78 -25.09 20.60
N ASN A 276 31.82 -26.30 20.03
CA ASN A 276 31.95 -27.52 20.85
C ASN A 276 33.19 -27.49 21.75
N HIS A 277 34.23 -26.76 21.35
CA HIS A 277 35.52 -26.68 22.05
C HIS A 277 35.65 -25.48 23.01
N SER A 278 34.84 -24.42 22.86
CA SER A 278 34.93 -23.25 23.74
C SER A 278 34.25 -23.50 25.10
N ILE A 279 34.94 -23.10 26.17
CA ILE A 279 34.41 -23.05 27.54
C ILE A 279 33.55 -21.79 27.73
N PHE A 280 33.99 -20.70 27.11
CA PHE A 280 33.38 -19.38 27.18
C PHE A 280 32.68 -19.04 25.88
N TRP A 281 31.50 -18.44 25.98
CA TRP A 281 30.88 -17.77 24.84
C TRP A 281 30.21 -16.48 25.31
N PHE A 282 30.14 -15.52 24.39
CA PHE A 282 29.51 -14.23 24.65
C PHE A 282 28.05 -14.29 24.19
N PRO A 283 27.06 -14.24 25.09
CA PRO A 283 25.67 -14.28 24.68
C PRO A 283 25.33 -13.05 23.83
N PRO A 284 24.47 -13.19 22.81
CA PRO A 284 24.09 -12.08 21.95
C PRO A 284 23.40 -10.96 22.75
N LYS A 285 23.56 -9.71 22.28
CA LYS A 285 23.12 -8.47 22.99
C LYS A 285 21.67 -8.50 23.49
N HIS A 286 20.77 -9.21 22.81
CA HIS A 286 19.36 -9.29 23.25
C HIS A 286 19.22 -10.05 24.57
N LYS A 287 19.93 -11.18 24.75
CA LYS A 287 19.95 -11.94 26.00
C LYS A 287 20.57 -11.15 27.14
N GLN A 288 21.64 -10.40 26.87
CA GLN A 288 22.26 -9.52 27.87
C GLN A 288 21.28 -8.45 28.38
N LYS A 289 20.46 -7.86 27.49
CA LYS A 289 19.43 -6.88 27.87
C LYS A 289 18.35 -7.52 28.75
N GLU A 290 17.95 -8.76 28.46
CA GLU A 290 16.99 -9.50 29.28
C GLU A 290 17.56 -9.82 30.66
N ALA A 291 18.82 -10.26 30.75
CA ALA A 291 19.48 -10.52 32.02
C ALA A 291 19.59 -9.25 32.89
N ARG A 292 19.90 -8.10 32.28
CA ARG A 292 19.92 -6.80 32.99
C ARG A 292 18.53 -6.37 33.45
N LYS A 293 17.50 -6.55 32.61
CA LYS A 293 16.11 -6.28 32.97
C LYS A 293 15.62 -7.18 34.11
N ALA A 294 16.00 -8.46 34.12
CA ALA A 294 15.67 -9.38 35.21
C ALA A 294 16.31 -8.93 36.54
N LYS A 295 17.58 -8.50 36.52
CA LYS A 295 18.27 -7.98 37.71
C LYS A 295 17.71 -6.64 38.22
N HIS A 296 17.27 -5.73 37.33
CA HIS A 296 16.79 -4.40 37.73
C HIS A 296 15.26 -4.30 37.89
N GLY A 297 14.50 -5.17 37.23
CA GLY A 297 13.03 -5.12 37.18
C GLY A 297 12.34 -5.57 38.47
N HIS A 298 13.07 -6.07 39.46
CA HIS A 298 12.51 -6.51 40.75
C HIS A 298 12.52 -5.43 41.84
N GLY A 299 12.98 -4.20 41.54
CA GLY A 299 13.26 -3.18 42.56
C GLY A 299 12.30 -1.99 42.68
N HIS A 300 11.28 -1.81 41.83
CA HIS A 300 10.46 -0.58 41.80
C HIS A 300 8.94 -0.83 41.81
N GLY A 301 8.52 -1.82 42.60
CA GLY A 301 7.12 -2.06 42.96
C GLY A 301 6.89 -1.91 44.46
N HIS A 302 7.37 -0.84 45.10
CA HIS A 302 6.97 -0.53 46.47
C HIS A 302 5.98 0.63 46.49
N GLY A 303 4.77 0.28 46.92
CA GLY A 303 3.58 1.09 46.88
C GLY A 303 3.73 2.42 47.61
N HIS A 304 3.37 3.49 46.91
CA HIS A 304 2.65 4.57 47.57
C HIS A 304 1.21 4.10 47.80
N GLY A 305 1.02 3.39 48.91
CA GLY A 305 -0.29 3.29 49.54
C GLY A 305 -0.64 4.67 50.09
N HIS A 306 -1.35 5.47 49.30
CA HIS A 306 -2.08 6.62 49.80
C HIS A 306 -3.18 6.11 50.73
N THR A 307 -2.97 6.28 52.03
CA THR A 307 -4.04 6.29 53.02
C THR A 307 -4.78 7.62 52.89
N HIS A 308 -6.11 7.52 52.76
CA HIS A 308 -7.06 8.62 52.77
C HIS A 308 -7.93 8.50 54.01
#